data_AF-A0A392UEB0-F1
#
_entry.id   AF-A0A392UEB0-F1
#
_cell.length_a   1.000
_cell.length_b   1.000
_cell.length_c   1.000
_cell.angle_alpha   90.00
_cell.angle_beta   90.00
_cell.angle_gamma   90.00
#
_symmetry.space_group_name_H-M   'P 1'
#
loop_
_entity.id
_entity.type
_entity.pdbx_description
1 polymer ?
#
loop_
_entity_poly.entity_id
_entity_poly.type
_entity_poly.pdbx_seq_one_letter_code
_entity_poly.pdbx_strand_id
1 'polypeptide(L)' 'MGSKEMSKSLGEHAEVFAMFASLKLESGNKVEELPVVCEFSDVFPGDVSDVPPEREVEF' A
#
# COMPACT_ATOMS: atom_id res chain seq x y z
N MET A 1 -10.25 -21.18 18.90
CA MET A 1 -10.73 -19.89 18.37
C MET A 1 -11.56 -20.18 17.13
N GLY A 2 -12.78 -19.66 17.03
CA GLY A 2 -13.67 -19.94 15.89
C GLY A 2 -13.34 -19.06 14.68
N SER A 3 -13.61 -19.55 13.47
CA SER A 3 -13.31 -18.83 12.22
C SER A 3 -13.90 -17.41 12.18
N LYS A 4 -15.05 -17.20 12.83
CA LYS A 4 -15.74 -15.91 12.96
C LYS A 4 -15.00 -14.90 13.86
N GLU A 5 -14.37 -15.39 14.93
CA GLU A 5 -13.55 -14.58 15.84
C GLU A 5 -12.23 -14.19 15.15
N MET A 6 -11.65 -15.13 14.38
CA MET A 6 -10.44 -14.89 13.59
C MET A 6 -10.65 -13.81 12.52
N SER A 7 -11.76 -13.85 11.78
CA SER A 7 -12.09 -12.83 10.80
C SER A 7 -12.33 -11.45 11.42
N LYS A 8 -12.90 -11.40 12.62
CA LYS A 8 -13.12 -10.15 13.35
C LYS A 8 -11.79 -9.52 13.78
N SER A 9 -10.89 -10.32 14.37
CA SER A 9 -9.56 -9.85 14.76
C SER A 9 -8.72 -9.39 13.57
N LEU A 10 -8.89 -10.02 12.40
CA LEU A 10 -8.20 -9.62 11.18
C LEU A 10 -8.73 -8.28 10.64
N GLY A 11 -10.05 -8.05 10.74
CA GLY A 11 -10.68 -6.78 10.38
C GLY A 11 -10.23 -5.62 11.28
N GLU A 12 -10.17 -5.84 12.59
CA GLU A 12 -9.67 -4.84 13.55
C GLU A 12 -8.21 -4.47 13.28
N HIS A 13 -7.37 -5.46 12.96
CA HIS A 13 -5.97 -5.21 12.60
C HIS A 13 -5.83 -4.47 11.26
N ALA A 14 -6.67 -4.79 10.26
CA ALA A 14 -6.68 -4.11 8.97
C ALA A 14 -7.10 -2.63 9.09
N GLU A 15 -8.06 -2.33 9.96
CA GLU A 15 -8.53 -0.96 10.21
C GLU A 15 -7.42 -0.09 10.84
N VAL A 16 -6.71 -0.61 11.85
CA VAL A 16 -5.58 0.08 12.48
C VAL A 16 -4.45 0.32 11.48
N PHE A 17 -4.16 -0.66 10.61
CA PHE A 17 -3.17 -0.51 9.56
C PHE A 17 -3.56 0.57 8.54
N ALA A 18 -4.84 0.61 8.12
CA ALA A 18 -5.35 1.61 7.20
C ALA A 18 -5.26 3.04 7.78
N MET A 19 -5.58 3.22 9.07
CA MET A 19 -5.36 4.49 9.77
C MET A 19 -3.88 4.90 9.77
N PHE A 20 -2.97 3.97 10.08
CA PHE A 20 -1.53 4.27 10.11
C PHE A 20 -0.97 4.62 8.72
N ALA A 21 -1.39 3.88 7.69
CA ALA A 21 -1.03 4.18 6.30
C ALA A 21 -1.56 5.56 5.86
N SER A 22 -2.80 5.90 6.25
CA SER A 22 -3.41 7.20 5.95
C SER A 22 -2.70 8.34 6.67
N LEU A 23 -2.32 8.15 7.94
CA LEU A 23 -1.52 9.13 8.69
C LEU A 23 -0.13 9.34 8.05
N LYS A 24 0.51 8.27 7.57
CA LYS A 24 1.78 8.36 6.83
C LYS A 24 1.64 9.03 5.46
N LEU A 25 0.49 8.85 4.80
CA LEU A 25 0.19 9.48 3.52
C LEU A 25 -0.10 10.98 3.68
N GLU A 26 -0.87 11.36 4.70
CA GLU A 26 -1.19 12.75 5.02
C GLU A 26 0.07 13.54 5.44
N SER A 27 1.02 12.89 6.13
CA SER A 27 2.28 13.54 6.53
C SER A 27 3.26 13.75 5.38
N GLY A 28 2.87 13.45 4.12
CA GLY A 28 3.69 13.72 2.94
C GLY A 28 4.96 12.89 2.88
N ASN A 29 5.00 11.72 3.53
CA ASN A 29 6.10 10.77 3.30
C ASN A 29 5.98 10.36 1.84
N LYS A 30 6.82 10.95 1.01
CA LYS A 30 6.92 10.62 -0.41
C LYS A 30 7.17 9.12 -0.45
N VAL A 31 6.49 8.38 -1.32
CA VAL A 31 6.68 6.93 -1.47
C VAL A 31 8.16 6.54 -1.60
N GLU A 32 8.96 7.48 -2.10
CA GLU A 32 10.43 7.55 -2.16
C GLU A 32 11.15 7.29 -0.81
N GLU A 33 10.51 7.53 0.34
CA GLU A 33 11.09 7.34 1.70
C GLU A 33 10.81 5.95 2.29
N LEU A 34 10.00 5.13 1.62
CA LEU A 34 9.84 3.73 2.00
C LEU A 34 11.18 3.00 1.76
N PRO A 35 11.72 2.24 2.72
CA PRO A 35 13.01 1.55 2.57
C PRO A 35 13.08 0.67 1.31
N VAL A 36 11.97 -0.02 1.00
CA VAL A 36 11.83 -0.83 -0.22
C VAL A 36 11.87 0.01 -1.50
N VAL A 37 11.42 1.26 -1.47
CA VAL A 37 11.49 2.15 -2.64
C VAL A 37 12.88 2.77 -2.77
N CYS A 38 13.53 3.13 -1.66
CA CYS A 38 14.94 3.57 -1.62
C CYS A 38 15.93 2.50 -2.11
N GLU A 39 15.72 1.23 -1.75
CA GLU A 39 16.55 0.12 -2.19
C GLU A 39 16.47 -0.14 -3.70
N PHE A 40 15.39 0.30 -4.34
CA PHE A 40 15.13 0.13 -5.77
C PHE A 40 14.80 1.47 -6.46
N SER A 41 15.45 2.57 -6.06
CA SER A 41 15.20 3.90 -6.62
C SER A 41 15.43 3.97 -8.14
N ASP A 42 16.33 3.15 -8.68
CA ASP A 42 16.59 3.01 -10.11
C ASP A 42 15.43 2.33 -10.89
N VAL A 43 14.54 1.61 -10.19
CA VAL A 43 13.40 0.88 -10.76
C VAL A 43 12.13 1.75 -10.79
N PHE A 44 12.08 2.78 -9.94
CA PHE A 44 10.98 3.74 -9.86
C PHE A 44 11.48 5.13 -10.27
N PRO A 45 11.65 5.38 -11.59
CA PRO A 45 12.02 6.72 -12.06
C PRO A 45 10.98 7.74 -11.60
N GLY A 46 11.36 8.97 -11.22
CA GLY A 46 10.43 9.99 -10.72
C GLY A 46 9.27 10.37 -11.67
N ASP A 47 9.26 9.82 -12.88
CA ASP A 47 8.24 9.99 -13.93
C ASP A 47 7.29 8.78 -14.08
N VAL A 48 7.25 7.82 -13.13
CA VAL A 48 6.22 6.76 -13.16
C VAL A 48 4.85 7.40 -12.95
N SER A 49 4.00 7.37 -13.98
CA SER A 49 2.58 7.64 -13.83
C SER A 49 1.99 6.69 -12.77
N ASP A 50 1.32 7.23 -11.74
CA ASP A 50 0.58 6.46 -10.71
C ASP A 50 -0.48 5.51 -11.32
N VAL A 51 -0.78 5.67 -12.61
CA VAL A 51 -1.71 4.83 -13.35
C VAL A 51 -0.93 3.71 -14.05
N PRO A 52 -1.24 2.42 -13.77
CA PRO A 52 -0.67 1.31 -14.53
C PRO A 52 -1.08 1.44 -16.01
N PRO A 53 -0.24 1.01 -16.97
CA PRO A 53 -0.60 1.02 -18.39
C PRO A 53 -1.95 0.32 -18.61
N GLU A 54 -2.75 0.82 -19.56
CA GLU A 54 -3.99 0.14 -19.95
C GLU A 54 -3.67 -1.32 -20.30
N ARG A 55 -4.18 -2.24 -19.47
CA ARG A 55 -4.06 -3.68 -19.69
C ARG A 55 -5.33 -4.18 -20.37
N GLU A 56 -5.17 -4.85 -21.51
CA GLU A 56 -6.28 -5.56 -22.13
C GLU A 56 -6.77 -6.65 -21.17
N VAL A 57 -8.05 -6.65 -20.84
CA VAL A 57 -8.69 -7.72 -20.06
C VAL A 57 -9.26 -8.71 -21.07
N GLU A 58 -8.63 -9.87 -21.21
CA GLU A 58 -9.26 -11.01 -21.88
C GLU A 58 -10.39 -11.53 -21.00
N PHE A 59 -11.62 -11.47 -21.52
CA PHE A 59 -12.84 -12.00 -20.89
C PHE A 59 -13.16 -13.41 -21.42
#